data_AF-G8XAT4-F1
#
_entry.id   AF-G8XAT4-F1
#
_cell.length_a   1.000
_cell.length_b   1.000
_cell.length_c   1.000
_cell.angle_alpha   90.00
_cell.angle_beta   90.00
_cell.angle_gamma   90.00
#
_symmetry.space_group_name_H-M   'P 1'
#
loop_
_entity.id
_entity.type
_entity.pdbx_description
1 polymer ?
#
loop_
_entity_poly.entity_id
_entity_poly.type
_entity_poly.pdbx_seq_one_letter_code
_entity_poly.pdbx_strand_id
1 'polypeptide(L)'
;MKYTIENIDKNLKFLFFWGHQPSKDGSITKTCFSQWWQSSFTVDGITYPTAEHWMMAQKAKLFNDEEMFDKIIKANSPHQAKKLGRLVKGFDNEIWNAHRFDIVVQGNYHKFSQNEALKEFLRNTNDRIIVEASPVDKIWGIGLTGDDSKAENPRLWKGLNLLGFALMEVRDRLNNK
;
A
#
# COMPACT_ATOMS: atom_id res chain seq x y z
N MET A 1 3.62 -7.67 12.30
CA MET A 1 3.70 -7.98 10.85
C MET A 1 3.85 -9.49 10.68
N LYS A 2 2.93 -10.13 9.92
CA LYS A 2 2.91 -11.58 9.69
C LYS A 2 3.91 -12.07 8.64
N TYR A 3 4.18 -11.27 7.62
CA TYR A 3 5.00 -11.62 6.47
C TYR A 3 6.29 -10.80 6.41
N THR A 4 7.42 -11.46 6.18
CA THR A 4 8.76 -10.86 6.04
C THR A 4 9.56 -11.60 4.98
N ILE A 5 10.68 -11.02 4.55
CA ILE A 5 11.59 -11.66 3.57
C ILE A 5 12.13 -13.00 4.09
N GLU A 6 12.27 -13.14 5.41
CA GLU A 6 12.80 -14.32 6.09
C GLU A 6 11.79 -15.46 6.18
N ASN A 7 10.49 -15.14 6.28
CA ASN A 7 9.45 -16.12 6.62
C ASN A 7 8.46 -16.45 5.48
N ILE A 8 8.49 -15.72 4.36
CA ILE A 8 7.68 -16.06 3.19
C ILE A 8 8.13 -17.39 2.57
N ASP A 9 7.15 -18.23 2.19
CA ASP A 9 7.42 -19.48 1.49
C ASP A 9 7.86 -19.22 0.05
N LYS A 10 9.13 -19.48 -0.22
CA LYS A 10 9.77 -19.24 -1.52
C LYS A 10 9.26 -20.14 -2.64
N ASN A 11 8.49 -21.18 -2.33
CA ASN A 11 7.86 -22.04 -3.34
C ASN A 11 6.57 -21.44 -3.89
N LEU A 12 6.02 -20.41 -3.24
CA LEU A 12 4.82 -19.72 -3.71
C LEU A 12 5.15 -18.81 -4.90
N LYS A 13 4.20 -18.71 -5.83
CA LYS A 13 4.35 -17.85 -7.02
C LYS A 13 4.30 -16.38 -6.64
N PHE A 14 5.13 -15.57 -7.28
CA PHE A 14 5.11 -14.12 -7.14
C PHE A 14 4.06 -13.47 -8.05
N LEU A 15 3.42 -12.41 -7.55
CA LEU A 15 2.56 -11.52 -8.31
C LEU A 15 3.16 -10.11 -8.27
N PHE A 16 4.00 -9.81 -9.25
CA PHE A 16 4.63 -8.50 -9.38
C PHE A 16 3.66 -7.46 -9.93
N PHE A 17 3.56 -6.30 -9.27
CA PHE A 17 2.84 -5.14 -9.76
C PHE A 17 3.67 -3.87 -9.62
N TRP A 18 3.47 -2.92 -10.54
CA TRP A 18 4.00 -1.57 -10.45
C TRP A 18 3.15 -0.66 -11.32
N GLY A 19 3.03 0.61 -10.93
CA GLY A 19 2.11 1.57 -11.54
C GLY A 19 0.69 1.50 -10.94
N HIS A 20 -0.16 2.43 -11.37
CA HIS A 20 -1.47 2.67 -10.78
C HIS A 20 -2.56 2.93 -11.83
N GLN A 21 -2.23 2.90 -13.12
CA GLN A 21 -3.18 3.21 -14.18
C GLN A 21 -4.18 2.05 -14.37
N PRO A 22 -5.48 2.34 -14.52
CA PRO A 22 -6.45 1.34 -14.97
C PRO A 22 -6.12 0.88 -16.39
N SER A 23 -6.60 -0.30 -16.76
CA SER A 23 -6.58 -0.72 -18.16
C SER A 23 -7.48 0.19 -19.02
N LYS A 24 -7.22 0.21 -20.33
CA LYS A 24 -7.99 1.03 -21.28
C LYS A 24 -9.45 0.59 -21.40
N ASP A 25 -9.73 -0.69 -21.16
CA ASP A 25 -11.07 -1.28 -21.24
C ASP A 25 -11.83 -1.24 -19.90
N GLY A 26 -11.23 -0.62 -18.86
CA GLY A 26 -11.84 -0.50 -17.54
C GLY A 26 -11.76 -1.76 -16.67
N SER A 27 -11.15 -2.85 -17.17
CA SER A 27 -10.89 -4.04 -16.36
C SER A 27 -9.96 -3.76 -15.17
N ILE A 28 -10.23 -4.44 -14.05
CA ILE A 28 -9.32 -4.36 -12.90
C ILE A 28 -8.09 -5.20 -13.21
N THR A 29 -6.91 -4.59 -13.05
CA THR A 29 -5.63 -5.27 -13.16
C THR A 29 -4.84 -5.11 -11.88
N LYS A 30 -3.69 -5.79 -11.79
CA LYS A 30 -2.77 -5.73 -10.64
C LYS A 30 -2.31 -4.32 -10.24
N THR A 31 -2.46 -3.32 -11.11
CA THR A 31 -2.19 -1.91 -10.75
C THR A 31 -3.16 -1.39 -9.68
N CYS A 32 -4.30 -2.06 -9.45
CA CYS A 32 -5.23 -1.74 -8.37
C CYS A 32 -4.63 -1.93 -6.97
N PHE A 33 -3.52 -2.65 -6.83
CA PHE A 33 -2.80 -2.79 -5.57
C PHE A 33 -2.09 -1.50 -5.13
N SER A 34 -1.84 -0.58 -6.06
CA SER A 34 -1.19 0.69 -5.74
C SER A 34 -2.00 1.55 -4.76
N GLN A 35 -1.29 2.25 -3.86
CA GLN A 35 -1.87 3.27 -2.98
C GLN A 35 -2.45 4.46 -3.75
N TRP A 36 -2.06 4.62 -5.02
CA TRP A 36 -2.47 5.72 -5.89
C TRP A 36 -3.67 5.38 -6.77
N TRP A 37 -4.13 4.13 -6.75
CA TRP A 37 -5.35 3.73 -7.43
C TRP A 37 -6.55 4.49 -6.87
N GLN A 38 -7.38 5.06 -7.76
CA GLN A 38 -8.59 5.79 -7.40
C GLN A 38 -9.67 4.81 -6.95
N SER A 39 -9.81 4.66 -5.65
CA SER A 39 -10.89 3.91 -5.00
C SER A 39 -11.10 4.54 -3.65
N SER A 40 -12.07 5.45 -3.57
CA SER A 40 -12.39 6.15 -2.34
C SER A 40 -12.96 5.20 -1.30
N PHE A 41 -12.75 5.53 -0.03
CA PHE A 41 -13.34 4.84 1.10
C PHE A 41 -13.53 5.84 2.25
N THR A 42 -14.46 5.51 3.14
CA THR A 42 -14.85 6.39 4.25
C THR A 42 -14.55 5.71 5.60
N VAL A 43 -13.95 6.46 6.52
CA VAL A 43 -13.64 6.02 7.89
C VAL A 43 -13.98 7.16 8.85
N ASP A 44 -14.77 6.89 9.87
CA ASP A 44 -15.19 7.88 10.88
C ASP A 44 -15.77 9.18 10.28
N GLY A 45 -16.55 9.04 9.20
CA GLY A 45 -17.16 10.17 8.48
C GLY A 45 -16.22 10.92 7.53
N ILE A 46 -14.94 10.56 7.45
CA ILE A 46 -13.95 11.19 6.57
C ILE A 46 -13.75 10.32 5.33
N THR A 47 -13.92 10.91 4.16
CA THR A 47 -13.70 10.23 2.88
C THR A 47 -12.29 10.49 2.36
N TYR A 48 -11.57 9.41 2.08
CA TYR A 48 -10.22 9.43 1.52
C TYR A 48 -10.28 9.06 0.04
N PRO A 49 -9.82 9.92 -0.89
CA PRO A 49 -9.86 9.61 -2.32
C PRO A 49 -9.02 8.38 -2.71
N THR A 50 -7.88 8.18 -2.02
CA THR A 50 -6.99 7.04 -2.23
C THR A 50 -6.36 6.60 -0.91
N ALA A 51 -5.77 5.40 -0.90
CA ALA A 51 -5.05 4.92 0.28
C ALA A 51 -3.76 5.74 0.58
N GLU A 52 -3.19 6.43 -0.42
CA GLU A 52 -2.14 7.44 -0.18
C GLU A 52 -2.64 8.62 0.67
N HIS A 53 -3.87 9.11 0.43
CA HIS A 53 -4.45 10.19 1.26
C HIS A 53 -4.59 9.71 2.70
N TRP A 54 -5.10 8.50 2.91
CA TRP A 54 -5.15 7.88 4.23
C TRP A 54 -3.77 7.79 4.87
N MET A 55 -2.77 7.22 4.19
CA MET A 55 -1.43 7.04 4.74
C MET A 55 -0.83 8.36 5.22
N MET A 56 -0.93 9.42 4.40
CA MET A 56 -0.38 10.73 4.74
C MET A 56 -1.21 11.44 5.82
N ALA A 57 -2.53 11.30 5.82
CA ALA A 57 -3.39 11.87 6.84
C ALA A 57 -3.14 11.22 8.21
N GLN A 58 -3.06 9.88 8.26
CA GLN A 58 -2.75 9.17 9.50
C GLN A 58 -1.32 9.47 9.98
N LYS A 59 -0.38 9.72 9.07
CA LYS A 59 0.94 10.26 9.42
C LYS A 59 0.83 11.62 10.12
N ALA A 60 0.02 12.55 9.60
CA ALA A 60 -0.20 13.84 10.24
C ALA A 60 -0.82 13.70 11.63
N LYS A 61 -1.84 12.83 11.79
CA LYS A 61 -2.43 12.50 13.10
C LYS A 61 -1.41 11.93 14.08
N LEU A 62 -0.55 11.01 13.63
CA LEU A 62 0.48 10.39 14.47
C LEU A 62 1.42 11.42 15.12
N PHE A 63 1.68 12.53 14.43
CA PHE A 63 2.54 13.62 14.91
C PHE A 63 1.74 14.85 15.39
N ASN A 64 0.44 14.70 15.66
CA ASN A 64 -0.46 15.75 16.15
C ASN A 64 -0.48 17.01 15.26
N ASP A 65 -0.29 16.86 13.94
CA ASP A 65 -0.32 17.95 12.96
C ASP A 65 -1.71 18.03 12.28
N GLU A 66 -2.70 18.53 13.03
CA GLU A 66 -4.08 18.67 12.56
C GLU A 66 -4.21 19.57 11.33
N GLU A 67 -3.41 20.64 11.27
CA GLU A 67 -3.38 21.55 10.12
C GLU A 67 -2.99 20.81 8.83
N MET A 68 -1.97 19.94 8.92
CA MET A 68 -1.54 19.13 7.78
C MET A 68 -2.54 18.03 7.45
N PHE A 69 -3.17 17.41 8.44
CA PHE A 69 -4.25 16.45 8.25
C PHE A 69 -5.36 17.03 7.35
N ASP A 70 -5.85 18.22 7.70
CA ASP A 70 -6.92 18.91 6.97
C ASP A 70 -6.54 19.24 5.52
N LYS A 71 -5.27 19.65 5.30
CA LYS A 71 -4.75 19.90 3.94
C LYS A 71 -4.68 18.61 3.13
N ILE A 72 -4.25 17.51 3.74
CA ILE A 72 -4.08 16.22 3.07
C ILE A 72 -5.43 15.64 2.64
N ILE A 73 -6.44 15.63 3.51
CA ILE A 73 -7.76 15.06 3.17
C ILE A 73 -8.47 15.85 2.05
N LYS A 74 -8.12 17.14 1.89
CA LYS A 74 -8.64 18.03 0.83
C LYS A 74 -7.75 18.04 -0.42
N ALA A 75 -6.68 17.24 -0.47
CA ALA A 75 -5.81 17.20 -1.64
C ALA A 75 -6.53 16.61 -2.87
N ASN A 76 -6.24 17.16 -4.05
CA ASN A 76 -6.93 16.78 -5.28
C ASN A 76 -6.29 15.55 -5.97
N SER A 77 -5.15 15.06 -5.47
CA SER A 77 -4.43 13.94 -6.07
C SER A 77 -3.53 13.24 -5.05
N PRO A 78 -3.26 11.93 -5.24
CA PRO A 78 -2.32 11.20 -4.38
C PRO A 78 -0.92 11.84 -4.39
N HIS A 79 -0.51 12.43 -5.52
CA HIS A 79 0.76 13.16 -5.61
C HIS A 79 0.79 14.39 -4.68
N GLN A 80 -0.30 15.16 -4.64
CA GLN A 80 -0.42 16.31 -3.75
C GLN A 80 -0.48 15.86 -2.27
N ALA A 81 -1.25 14.81 -1.95
CA ALA A 81 -1.28 14.22 -0.61
C ALA A 81 0.12 13.78 -0.14
N LYS A 82 0.87 13.10 -1.01
CA LYS A 82 2.26 12.69 -0.73
C LYS A 82 3.20 13.87 -0.50
N LYS A 83 3.07 14.94 -1.30
CA LYS A 83 3.85 16.17 -1.10
C LYS A 83 3.56 16.80 0.26
N LEU A 84 2.29 16.90 0.64
CA LEU A 84 1.88 17.44 1.94
C LEU A 84 2.34 16.55 3.10
N GLY A 85 2.25 15.23 2.99
CA GLY A 85 2.72 14.30 4.01
C GLY A 85 4.24 14.32 4.27
N ARG A 86 5.03 14.92 3.37
CA ARG A 86 6.47 15.21 3.60
C ARG A 86 6.69 16.45 4.47
N LEU A 87 5.68 17.30 4.61
CA LEU A 87 5.73 18.56 5.36
C LEU A 87 5.11 18.44 6.76
N VAL A 88 4.68 17.25 7.18
CA VAL A 88 4.15 16.98 8.51
C VAL A 88 5.17 17.42 9.57
N LYS A 89 4.75 18.30 10.46
CA LYS A 89 5.53 18.82 11.58
C LYS A 89 5.74 17.73 12.64
N GLY A 90 6.82 17.85 13.39
CA GLY A 90 7.13 16.89 14.47
C GLY A 90 7.46 15.48 13.99
N PHE A 91 7.72 15.29 12.69
CA PHE A 91 8.05 13.99 12.12
C PHE A 91 9.28 13.38 12.77
N ASP A 92 9.10 12.18 13.31
CA ASP A 92 10.17 11.32 13.79
C ASP A 92 10.17 10.01 12.98
N ASN A 93 11.34 9.61 12.52
CA ASN A 93 11.47 8.45 11.64
C ASN A 93 11.31 7.12 12.39
N GLU A 94 11.72 7.04 13.66
CA GLU A 94 11.60 5.81 14.45
C GLU A 94 10.13 5.55 14.79
N ILE A 95 9.42 6.57 15.28
CA ILE A 95 7.98 6.52 15.52
C ILE A 95 7.25 6.16 14.21
N TRP A 96 7.57 6.83 13.10
CA TRP A 96 6.94 6.50 11.83
C TRP A 96 7.19 5.04 11.41
N ASN A 97 8.42 4.54 11.55
CA ASN A 97 8.74 3.16 11.17
C ASN A 97 8.01 2.13 12.03
N ALA A 98 7.76 2.44 13.30
CA ALA A 98 6.98 1.58 14.19
C ALA A 98 5.49 1.49 13.79
N HIS A 99 4.91 2.54 13.22
CA HIS A 99 3.47 2.63 12.94
C HIS A 99 3.06 2.52 11.46
N ARG A 100 3.96 2.85 10.52
CA ARG A 100 3.62 2.98 9.09
C ARG A 100 2.99 1.73 8.49
N PHE A 101 3.45 0.55 8.90
CA PHE A 101 2.98 -0.71 8.35
C PHE A 101 1.50 -0.91 8.70
N ASP A 102 1.14 -0.79 9.97
CA ASP A 102 -0.24 -0.97 10.44
C ASP A 102 -1.18 0.09 9.84
N ILE A 103 -0.72 1.34 9.72
CA ILE A 103 -1.46 2.42 9.05
C ILE A 103 -1.80 2.03 7.60
N VAL A 104 -0.84 1.48 6.85
CA VAL A 104 -1.06 1.06 5.46
C VAL A 104 -1.91 -0.20 5.36
N VAL A 105 -1.79 -1.14 6.30
CA VAL A 105 -2.70 -2.30 6.40
C VAL A 105 -4.13 -1.82 6.61
N GLN A 106 -4.38 -0.90 7.54
CA GLN A 106 -5.71 -0.34 7.79
C GLN A 106 -6.28 0.37 6.56
N GLY A 107 -5.49 1.23 5.91
CA GLY A 107 -5.92 1.95 4.72
C GLY A 107 -6.29 1.02 3.57
N ASN A 108 -5.48 -0.01 3.33
CA ASN A 108 -5.79 -1.03 2.34
C ASN A 108 -7.01 -1.86 2.77
N TYR A 109 -7.16 -2.20 4.04
CA TYR A 109 -8.35 -2.90 4.51
C TYR A 109 -9.62 -2.11 4.21
N HIS A 110 -9.66 -0.81 4.51
CA HIS A 110 -10.82 0.03 4.18
C HIS A 110 -11.07 0.13 2.68
N LYS A 111 -10.01 0.37 1.88
CA LYS A 111 -10.09 0.39 0.41
C LYS A 111 -10.69 -0.89 -0.17
N PHE A 112 -10.15 -2.05 0.22
CA PHE A 112 -10.56 -3.34 -0.34
C PHE A 112 -11.86 -3.87 0.29
N SER A 113 -12.18 -3.53 1.54
CA SER A 113 -13.44 -3.98 2.16
C SER A 113 -14.67 -3.24 1.64
N GLN A 114 -14.52 -1.97 1.26
CA GLN A 114 -15.61 -1.11 0.78
C GLN A 114 -15.82 -1.14 -0.74
N ASN A 115 -14.95 -1.83 -1.49
CA ASN A 115 -15.08 -2.00 -2.94
C ASN A 115 -15.07 -3.49 -3.30
N GLU A 116 -16.25 -4.04 -3.64
CA GLU A 116 -16.41 -5.49 -3.82
C GLU A 116 -15.56 -6.06 -4.96
N ALA A 117 -15.46 -5.35 -6.08
CA ALA A 117 -14.66 -5.82 -7.21
C ALA A 117 -13.15 -5.84 -6.89
N LEU A 118 -12.66 -4.86 -6.14
CA LEU A 118 -11.28 -4.88 -5.64
C LEU A 118 -11.07 -5.96 -4.59
N LYS A 119 -12.02 -6.15 -3.67
CA LYS A 119 -12.02 -7.21 -2.65
C LYS A 119 -11.81 -8.57 -3.30
N GLU A 120 -12.64 -8.88 -4.28
CA GLU A 120 -12.59 -10.14 -5.02
C GLU A 120 -11.25 -10.29 -5.75
N PHE A 121 -10.77 -9.24 -6.42
CA PHE A 121 -9.48 -9.27 -7.10
C PHE A 121 -8.31 -9.60 -6.14
N LEU A 122 -8.31 -9.00 -4.94
CA LEU A 122 -7.29 -9.28 -3.92
C LEU A 122 -7.40 -10.71 -3.38
N ARG A 123 -8.62 -11.20 -3.12
CA ARG A 123 -8.85 -12.58 -2.66
C ARG A 123 -8.40 -13.61 -3.70
N ASN A 124 -8.65 -13.34 -4.98
CA ASN A 124 -8.23 -14.17 -6.12
C ASN A 124 -6.71 -14.16 -6.37
N THR A 125 -5.93 -13.42 -5.57
CA THR A 125 -4.48 -13.65 -5.51
C THR A 125 -4.12 -14.99 -4.88
N ASN A 126 -5.05 -15.63 -4.17
CA ASN A 126 -4.87 -16.88 -3.43
C ASN A 126 -3.64 -16.79 -2.53
N ASP A 127 -2.72 -17.74 -2.59
CA ASP A 127 -1.54 -17.77 -1.73
C ASP A 127 -0.31 -17.11 -2.40
N ARG A 128 -0.48 -16.41 -3.52
CA ARG A 128 0.64 -15.74 -4.20
C ARG A 128 1.28 -14.68 -3.30
N ILE A 129 2.60 -14.53 -3.40
CA ILE A 129 3.35 -13.45 -2.77
C ILE A 129 3.14 -12.19 -3.62
N ILE A 130 2.48 -11.19 -3.05
CA ILE A 130 2.25 -9.92 -3.73
C ILE A 130 3.51 -9.06 -3.61
N VAL A 131 4.01 -8.53 -4.73
CA VAL A 131 5.29 -7.82 -4.77
C VAL A 131 5.16 -6.49 -5.51
N GLU A 132 5.43 -5.39 -4.81
CA GLU A 132 5.56 -4.07 -5.43
C GLU A 132 6.93 -3.97 -6.11
N ALA A 133 6.94 -4.23 -7.41
CA ALA A 133 8.12 -4.25 -8.27
C ALA A 133 8.51 -2.84 -8.75
N SER A 134 8.59 -1.90 -7.80
CA SER A 134 9.05 -0.55 -8.09
C SER A 134 10.58 -0.47 -8.01
N PRO A 135 11.28 -0.01 -9.07
CA PRO A 135 12.73 0.17 -9.05
C PRO A 135 13.18 1.37 -8.20
N VAL A 136 12.27 2.27 -7.86
CA VAL A 136 12.57 3.55 -7.18
C VAL A 136 12.05 3.61 -5.73
N ASP A 137 11.29 2.61 -5.29
CA ASP A 137 10.80 2.50 -3.92
C ASP A 137 11.46 1.30 -3.22
N LYS A 138 12.23 1.59 -2.16
CA LYS A 138 12.93 0.58 -1.35
C LYS A 138 12.24 0.30 -0.01
N ILE A 139 11.15 1.00 0.30
CA ILE A 139 10.40 0.80 1.53
C ILE A 139 9.15 -0.02 1.22
N TRP A 140 8.31 0.50 0.33
CA TRP A 140 7.06 -0.16 -0.02
C TRP A 140 7.27 -1.23 -1.09
N GLY A 141 8.24 -1.00 -1.99
CA GLY A 141 8.66 -1.93 -3.03
C GLY A 141 9.98 -2.64 -2.78
N ILE A 142 10.38 -3.45 -3.77
CA ILE A 142 11.61 -4.27 -3.75
C ILE A 142 12.86 -3.56 -4.30
N GLY A 143 12.71 -2.33 -4.80
CA GLY A 143 13.82 -1.58 -5.43
C GLY A 143 14.33 -2.21 -6.73
N LEU A 144 13.51 -3.02 -7.41
CA LEU A 144 13.79 -3.70 -8.68
C LEU A 144 12.51 -3.69 -9.54
N THR A 145 12.66 -3.80 -10.87
CA THR A 145 11.53 -4.06 -11.78
C THR A 145 11.13 -5.53 -11.72
N GLY A 146 9.92 -5.86 -12.17
CA GLY A 146 9.40 -7.23 -12.10
C GLY A 146 10.06 -8.22 -13.07
N ASP A 147 10.76 -7.71 -14.08
CA ASP A 147 11.53 -8.46 -15.07
C ASP A 147 13.03 -8.54 -14.73
N ASP A 148 13.47 -7.94 -13.62
CA ASP A 148 14.86 -8.11 -13.16
C ASP A 148 15.10 -9.56 -12.74
N SER A 149 16.20 -10.14 -13.20
CA SER A 149 16.68 -11.49 -12.82
C SER A 149 16.69 -11.78 -11.32
N LYS A 150 16.78 -10.74 -10.47
CA LYS A 150 16.84 -10.81 -9.01
C LYS A 150 15.46 -10.71 -8.35
N ALA A 151 14.42 -10.33 -9.10
CA ALA A 151 13.09 -10.05 -8.56
C ALA A 151 12.42 -11.28 -7.95
N GLU A 152 12.73 -12.49 -8.44
CA GLU A 152 12.19 -13.75 -7.90
C GLU A 152 12.95 -14.28 -6.69
N ASN A 153 14.01 -13.58 -6.24
CA ASN A 153 14.75 -13.95 -5.05
C ASN A 153 14.65 -12.86 -3.98
N PRO A 154 13.79 -13.05 -2.95
CA PRO A 154 13.61 -12.07 -1.88
C PRO A 154 14.89 -11.64 -1.15
N ARG A 155 15.92 -12.50 -1.10
CA ARG A 155 17.21 -12.16 -0.48
C ARG A 155 18.06 -11.21 -1.32
N LEU A 156 17.72 -11.02 -2.59
CA LEU A 156 18.41 -10.11 -3.51
C LEU A 156 17.65 -8.80 -3.71
N TRP A 157 16.48 -8.65 -3.08
CA TRP A 157 15.72 -7.40 -3.10
C TRP A 157 16.52 -6.27 -2.44
N LYS A 158 16.39 -5.07 -3.00
CA LYS A 158 17.00 -3.85 -2.48
C LYS A 158 16.03 -3.03 -1.63
N GLY A 159 14.85 -3.58 -1.39
CA GLY A 159 13.77 -2.95 -0.65
C GLY A 159 12.94 -3.96 0.14
N LEU A 160 12.04 -3.44 0.97
CA LEU A 160 11.38 -4.20 2.02
C LEU A 160 10.05 -4.83 1.59
N ASN A 161 9.50 -4.46 0.43
CA ASN A 161 8.19 -4.92 -0.06
C ASN A 161 7.04 -4.73 0.95
N LEU A 162 7.07 -3.69 1.78
CA LEU A 162 6.08 -3.53 2.85
C LEU A 162 4.64 -3.44 2.30
N LEU A 163 4.43 -2.92 1.09
CA LEU A 163 3.09 -2.81 0.52
C LEU A 163 2.55 -4.19 0.12
N GLY A 164 3.39 -5.02 -0.49
CA GLY A 164 3.04 -6.40 -0.84
C GLY A 164 2.63 -7.20 0.40
N PHE A 165 3.41 -7.10 1.47
CA PHE A 165 3.08 -7.77 2.75
C PHE A 165 1.83 -7.21 3.42
N ALA A 166 1.61 -5.89 3.37
CA ALA A 166 0.40 -5.28 3.89
C ALA A 166 -0.86 -5.78 3.14
N LEU A 167 -0.79 -5.90 1.80
CA LEU A 167 -1.89 -6.43 0.99
C LEU A 167 -2.17 -7.91 1.29
N MET A 168 -1.14 -8.71 1.53
CA MET A 168 -1.31 -10.11 1.95
C MET A 168 -1.98 -10.20 3.33
N GLU A 169 -1.64 -9.32 4.27
CA GLU A 169 -2.31 -9.27 5.58
C GLU A 169 -3.79 -8.85 5.44
N VAL A 170 -4.09 -7.88 4.57
CA VAL A 170 -5.47 -7.49 4.26
C VAL A 170 -6.24 -8.65 3.61
N ARG A 171 -5.63 -9.38 2.67
CA ARG A 171 -6.23 -10.57 2.06
C ARG A 171 -6.60 -11.61 3.09
N ASP A 172 -5.74 -11.87 4.07
CA ASP A 172 -6.00 -12.84 5.13
C ASP A 172 -7.19 -12.40 5.98
N ARG A 173 -7.20 -11.13 6.42
CA ARG A 173 -8.33 -10.54 7.19
C ARG A 173 -9.65 -10.67 6.44
N LEU A 174 -9.66 -10.39 5.14
CA LEU A 174 -10.86 -10.48 4.29
C LEU A 174 -11.30 -11.93 4.00
N ASN A 175 -10.42 -12.90 4.22
CA ASN A 175 -10.72 -14.33 4.10
C ASN A 175 -11.04 -14.98 5.45
N ASN A 176 -11.04 -14.22 6.55
CA ASN A 176 -11.13 -14.74 7.92
C ASN A 176 -10.05 -15.80 8.24
N LYS A 177 -8.82 -15.58 7.76
CA LYS A 177 -7.64 -16.46 7.99
C LYS A 177 -6.67 -15.86 9.01
#